data_AF-A0A948RFU0-F1
#
_entry.id   AF-A0A948RFU0-F1
#
_cell.length_a   1.000
_cell.length_b   1.000
_cell.length_c   1.000
_cell.angle_alpha   90.00
_cell.angle_beta   90.00
_cell.angle_gamma   90.00
#
_symmetry.space_group_name_H-M   'P 1'
#
loop_
_entity.id
_entity.type
_entity.pdbx_description
1 polymer ?
#
loop_
_entity_poly.entity_id
_entity_poly.type
_entity_poly.pdbx_seq_one_letter_code
_entity_poly.pdbx_strand_id
1 'polypeptide(L)' 'MKSHFEILTSLLEEKIVAIVRLDSGEQLVKVAEALKAGGISAIEFTFSTPGALDMVKEASAHFGDEVLLGAGTVLDPETA' A
#
# COMPACT_ATOMS: atom_id res chain seq x y z
N MET A 1 5.91 -9.85 9.09
CA MET A 1 4.55 -9.94 8.50
C MET A 1 3.56 -10.02 9.63
N LYS A 2 2.70 -8.99 9.74
CA LYS A 2 1.66 -8.89 10.76
C LYS A 2 0.61 -9.99 10.57
N SER A 3 0.06 -10.47 11.69
CA SER A 3 -1.11 -11.35 11.70
C SER A 3 -2.38 -10.61 11.29
N HIS A 4 -3.43 -11.35 10.90
CA HIS A 4 -4.74 -10.77 10.58
C HIS A 4 -5.30 -9.90 11.72
N PHE A 5 -5.07 -10.32 12.98
CA PHE A 5 -5.51 -9.56 14.14
C PHE A 5 -4.75 -8.24 14.28
N GLU A 6 -3.42 -8.25 14.13
CA GLU A 6 -2.59 -7.04 14.18
C GLU A 6 -2.91 -6.05 13.05
N ILE A 7 -3.20 -6.56 11.85
CA ILE A 7 -3.66 -5.74 10.72
C ILE A 7 -5.00 -5.08 11.06
N LEU A 8 -5.98 -5.86 11.53
CA LEU A 8 -7.30 -5.35 11.90
C LEU A 8 -7.20 -4.30 13.02
N THR A 9 -6.40 -4.55 14.04
CA THR A 9 -6.14 -3.58 15.12
C THR A 9 -5.55 -2.29 14.56
N SER A 10 -4.53 -2.37 13.69
CA SER A 10 -3.91 -1.18 13.07
C SER A 10 -4.95 -0.35 12.29
N LEU A 11 -5.80 -1.00 11.50
CA LEU A 11 -6.86 -0.33 10.73
C LEU A 11 -7.92 0.33 11.63
N LEU A 12 -8.31 -0.32 12.72
CA LEU A 12 -9.28 0.23 13.69
C LEU A 12 -8.72 1.41 14.49
N GLU A 13 -7.40 1.43 14.72
CA GLU A 13 -6.70 2.53 15.37
C GLU A 13 -6.53 3.74 14.43
N GLU A 14 -6.08 3.52 13.19
CA GLU A 14 -5.91 4.59 12.19
C GLU A 14 -7.23 5.19 11.71
N LYS A 15 -8.29 4.38 11.58
CA LYS A 15 -9.64 4.80 11.13
C LYS A 15 -9.70 5.43 9.74
N ILE A 16 -8.61 5.38 8.99
CA ILE A 16 -8.51 5.91 7.63
C ILE A 16 -7.67 4.95 6.78
N VAL A 17 -8.03 4.81 5.52
CA VAL A 17 -7.23 4.10 4.51
C VAL A 17 -7.15 5.00 3.29
N ALA A 18 -5.93 5.31 2.85
CA ALA A 18 -5.72 6.09 1.63
C ALA A 18 -5.73 5.17 0.41
N ILE A 19 -6.64 5.41 -0.52
CA ILE A 19 -6.67 4.72 -1.81
C ILE A 19 -5.98 5.60 -2.86
N VAL A 20 -4.90 5.10 -3.43
CA VAL A 20 -4.03 5.84 -4.34
C VAL A 20 -4.06 5.20 -5.73
N ARG A 21 -4.35 6.02 -6.74
CA ARG A 21 -4.20 5.67 -8.16
C ARG A 21 -3.02 6.44 -8.72
N LEU A 22 -2.09 5.74 -9.35
CA LEU A 22 -0.90 6.32 -9.96
C LEU A 22 -0.88 5.95 -11.44
N ASP A 23 -0.37 6.85 -12.26
CA ASP A 23 -0.20 6.60 -13.71
C ASP A 23 1.16 5.92 -14.01
N SER A 24 2.09 5.94 -13.05
CA SER A 24 3.43 5.34 -13.19
C SER A 24 4.06 4.97 -11.84
N GLY A 25 5.00 4.02 -11.89
CA GLY A 25 5.54 3.38 -10.70
C GLY A 25 6.52 4.16 -9.85
N GLU A 26 7.23 5.12 -10.43
CA GLU A 26 8.25 5.93 -9.75
C GLU A 26 7.71 6.83 -8.62
N GLN A 27 6.38 6.89 -8.46
CA GLN A 27 5.71 7.77 -7.50
C GLN A 27 5.23 7.05 -6.24
N LEU A 28 5.16 5.71 -6.20
CA LEU A 28 4.52 5.02 -5.07
C LEU A 28 5.24 5.28 -3.73
N VAL A 29 6.56 5.11 -3.70
CA VAL A 29 7.36 5.33 -2.49
C VAL A 29 7.20 6.78 -2.02
N LYS A 30 7.33 7.76 -2.91
CA LYS A 30 7.21 9.19 -2.57
C LYS A 30 5.82 9.55 -2.04
N VAL A 31 4.77 8.99 -2.63
CA VAL A 31 3.39 9.23 -2.18
C VAL A 31 3.16 8.56 -0.81
N ALA A 32 3.65 7.34 -0.63
CA ALA A 32 3.56 6.65 0.66
C ALA A 32 4.37 7.36 1.77
N GLU A 33 5.54 7.91 1.46
CA GLU A 33 6.32 8.77 2.38
C GLU A 33 5.52 10.01 2.79
N ALA A 34 4.90 10.69 1.81
CA ALA A 34 4.10 11.89 2.07
C ALA A 34 2.86 11.57 2.92
N LEU A 35 2.17 10.47 2.65
CA LEU A 35 1.03 10.00 3.43
C LEU A 35 1.43 9.64 4.85
N LYS A 36 2.52 8.88 5.03
CA LYS A 36 3.09 8.53 6.33
C LYS A 36 3.47 9.79 7.12
N ALA A 37 4.12 10.77 6.49
CA ALA A 37 4.45 12.05 7.11
C ALA A 37 3.20 12.84 7.53
N GLY A 38 2.09 12.66 6.80
CA GLY A 38 0.76 13.19 7.15
C GLY A 38 0.01 12.37 8.21
N GLY A 39 0.59 11.27 8.71
CA GLY A 39 -0.03 10.42 9.73
C GLY A 39 -0.95 9.32 9.18
N ILE A 40 -0.87 9.01 7.88
CA ILE A 40 -1.64 7.91 7.25
C ILE A 40 -0.66 6.80 6.86
N SER A 41 -0.79 5.64 7.49
CA SER A 41 0.09 4.48 7.24
C SER A 41 -0.64 3.28 6.64
N ALA A 42 -1.97 3.27 6.56
CA ALA A 42 -2.75 2.31 5.79
C ALA A 42 -3.04 2.85 4.38
N ILE A 43 -2.45 2.20 3.37
CA ILE A 43 -2.46 2.67 1.98
C ILE A 43 -2.81 1.51 1.05
N GLU A 44 -3.86 1.68 0.24
CA GLU A 44 -4.20 0.80 -0.86
C GLU A 44 -3.76 1.45 -2.19
N PHE A 45 -3.11 0.69 -3.07
CA PHE A 45 -2.83 1.11 -4.45
C PHE A 45 -3.56 0.23 -5.45
N THR A 46 -3.89 0.79 -6.61
CA THR A 46 -4.63 0.06 -7.67
C THR A 46 -3.69 -0.70 -8.61
N PHE A 47 -3.94 -2.00 -8.80
CA PHE A 47 -3.20 -2.88 -9.72
C PHE A 47 -3.41 -2.58 -11.22
N SER A 48 -4.30 -1.64 -11.55
CA SER A 48 -4.45 -1.13 -12.93
C SER A 48 -3.24 -0.31 -13.43
N THR A 49 -2.19 -0.17 -12.63
CA THR A 49 -0.98 0.60 -12.93
C THR A 49 0.08 -0.31 -13.58
N PRO A 50 0.63 0.03 -14.76
CA PRO A 50 1.75 -0.72 -15.33
C PRO A 50 2.92 -0.81 -14.36
N GLY A 51 3.43 -2.03 -14.12
CA GLY A 51 4.54 -2.26 -13.17
C GLY A 51 4.13 -2.32 -11.70
N ALA A 52 2.83 -2.37 -11.39
CA ALA A 52 2.31 -2.42 -10.01
C ALA A 52 3.06 -3.41 -9.10
N LEU A 53 3.30 -4.63 -9.56
CA LEU A 53 3.95 -5.67 -8.76
C LEU A 53 5.38 -5.29 -8.31
N ASP A 54 6.18 -4.71 -9.20
CA ASP A 54 7.54 -4.30 -8.86
C ASP A 54 7.53 -3.09 -7.92
N MET A 55 6.55 -2.20 -8.09
CA MET A 55 6.32 -1.08 -7.16
C MET A 55 5.97 -1.57 -5.75
N VAL A 56 5.09 -2.57 -5.63
CA VAL A 56 4.72 -3.15 -4.33
C VAL A 56 5.95 -3.74 -3.65
N LYS A 57 6.79 -4.46 -4.40
CA LYS A 57 8.03 -5.05 -3.86
C LYS A 57 8.98 -3.99 -3.36
N GLU A 58 9.20 -2.92 -4.14
CA GLU A 58 10.05 -1.80 -3.75
C GLU A 58 9.51 -1.11 -2.50
N ALA A 59 8.22 -0.75 -2.49
CA ALA A 59 7.58 -0.10 -1.35
C ALA A 59 7.61 -0.98 -0.09
N SER A 60 7.32 -2.28 -0.22
CA SER A 60 7.37 -3.22 0.89
C SER A 60 8.78 -3.36 1.47
N ALA A 61 9.81 -3.40 0.62
CA ALA A 61 11.20 -3.41 1.06
C ALA A 61 11.61 -2.09 1.73
N HIS A 62 11.09 -0.96 1.25
CA HIS A 62 11.40 0.37 1.77
C HIS A 62 10.76 0.65 3.13
N PHE A 63 9.46 0.34 3.30
CA PHE A 63 8.70 0.67 4.51
C PHE A 63 8.64 -0.43 5.57
N GLY A 64 8.91 -1.69 5.21
CA GLY A 64 8.75 -2.81 6.12
C GLY A 64 7.35 -2.87 6.75
N ASP A 65 7.27 -2.86 8.08
CA ASP A 65 6.02 -2.89 8.85
C ASP A 65 5.48 -1.49 9.23
N GLU A 66 6.14 -0.42 8.78
CA GLU A 66 5.75 0.98 9.10
C GLU A 66 4.55 1.48 8.29
N VAL A 67 4.29 0.87 7.13
CA VAL A 67 3.16 1.18 6.26
C VAL A 67 2.43 -0.12 5.95
N LEU A 68 1.12 -0.16 6.22
CA LEU A 68 0.26 -1.23 5.80
C LEU A 68 -0.12 -1.03 4.33
N LEU A 69 0.52 -1.81 3.46
CA LEU A 69 0.32 -1.76 2.01
C LEU A 69 -0.73 -2.77 1.56
N GLY A 70 -1.74 -2.29 0.84
CA GLY A 70 -2.81 -3.09 0.23
C GLY A 70 -2.89 -2.90 -1.29
N ALA A 71 -3.43 -3.90 -1.98
CA ALA A 71 -3.58 -3.92 -3.42
C ALA A 71 -5.06 -4.08 -3.80
N GLY A 72 -5.60 -3.13 -4.56
CA GLY A 72 -6.98 -3.14 -5.05
C GLY A 72 -7.08 -3.26 -6.56
N THR A 73 -8.26 -3.62 -7.08
CA THR A 73 -8.49 -3.85 -8.53
C THR A 73 -7.60 -4.96 -9.10
N VAL A 74 -7.41 -6.03 -8.33
CA VAL A 74 -6.81 -7.28 -8.81
C VAL A 74 -7.90 -8.06 -9.55
N LEU A 75 -7.76 -8.19 -10.87
CA LEU A 75 -8.81 -8.74 -11.74
C LEU A 75 -8.53 -10.17 -12.20
N ASP A 76 -7.31 -10.66 -11.98
CA ASP A 76 -6.86 -11.98 -12.41
C ASP A 76 -6.06 -12.66 -11.30
N PRO A 77 -6.11 -14.00 -11.20
CA PRO A 77 -5.36 -14.75 -10.19
C PRO A 77 -3.85 -14.60 -10.29
N GLU A 78 -3.32 -14.34 -11.49
CA GLU A 78 -1.88 -14.18 -11.73
C GLU A 78 -1.32 -12.92 -11.06
N THR A 79 -2.17 -11.91 -10.80
CA THR A 79 -1.84 -10.70 -10.07
C THR A 79 -2.27 -10.71 -8.60
N ALA A 80 -2.86 -11.81 -8.11
CA ALA A 80 -3.38 -11.97 -6.74
C ALA A 80 -2.37 -12.57 -5.74
#